data_AF-A0A424SKT8-F1
#
_entry.id   AF-A0A424SKT8-F1
#
_cell.length_a   1.000
_cell.length_b   1.000
_cell.length_c   1.000
_cell.angle_alpha   90.00
_cell.angle_beta   90.00
_cell.angle_gamma   90.00
#
_symmetry.space_group_name_H-M   'P 1'
#
loop_
_entity.id
_entity.type
_entity.pdbx_description
1 polymer ?
#
loop_
_entity_poly.entity_id
_entity_poly.type
_entity_poly.pdbx_seq_one_letter_code
_entity_poly.pdbx_strand_id
1 'polypeptide(L)'
;MLWSQVSLSLETQQADSVKIPLESKTLILSSNVELFDVNPTAYRISVYPRSRPAEPYMTKLFFPEELIQIILPSDILNKDSLGNVFKIEPLGSNLDPQFRFFDSSEEDIKITTFKVVKPTDRLKILVLDASSMKSIPSAKIKLFQNGIVYLNAVTDSMGYLPGKIPKDRDMTSPVNITVDTGDRYSLWQESFIALKGDNEKEILLSKSEIEKGESIYYAVDDYSPLRLGPENGSKVLFFLNRKDEIVISKVAGSRLYGRTRVYLSNKGLYQNIFGWVQAEDVAFKNK
;
A
#
# COMPACT_ATOMS: atom_id res chain seq x y z
N MET A 1 -69.66 -63.98 -48.90
CA MET A 1 -69.69 -62.92 -47.86
C MET A 1 -69.00 -63.46 -46.61
N LEU A 2 -68.24 -62.62 -45.89
CA LEU A 2 -67.65 -62.82 -44.55
C LEU A 2 -66.67 -64.01 -44.28
N TRP A 3 -65.37 -63.71 -44.47
CA TRP A 3 -64.30 -63.64 -43.44
C TRP A 3 -63.93 -64.85 -42.54
N SER A 4 -62.73 -65.38 -42.81
CA SER A 4 -61.68 -65.83 -41.87
C SER A 4 -60.33 -65.91 -42.66
N GLN A 5 -59.11 -65.89 -42.11
CA GLN A 5 -58.58 -65.48 -40.79
C GLN A 5 -57.07 -65.11 -40.91
N VAL A 6 -56.57 -64.20 -40.07
CA VAL A 6 -55.17 -63.96 -39.58
C VAL A 6 -53.96 -64.13 -40.53
N SER A 7 -53.12 -63.08 -40.60
CA SER A 7 -51.64 -63.21 -40.53
C SER A 7 -50.98 -61.92 -40.01
N LEU A 8 -49.90 -62.07 -39.23
CA LEU A 8 -49.04 -60.97 -38.76
C LEU A 8 -47.95 -60.67 -39.78
N SER A 9 -47.67 -59.38 -40.01
CA SER A 9 -46.32 -58.80 -39.80
C SER A 9 -46.33 -57.30 -40.14
N LEU A 10 -45.68 -56.50 -39.27
CA LEU A 10 -45.39 -55.09 -39.52
C LEU A 10 -43.95 -54.82 -39.12
N GLU A 11 -43.02 -55.42 -39.86
CA GLU A 11 -41.63 -55.01 -39.83
C GLU A 11 -41.51 -53.68 -40.59
N THR A 12 -41.34 -52.58 -39.86
CA THR A 12 -40.90 -51.32 -40.46
C THR A 12 -39.62 -50.87 -39.76
N GLN A 13 -38.53 -51.11 -40.48
CA GLN A 13 -37.13 -50.77 -40.22
C GLN A 13 -36.91 -49.63 -39.21
N GLN A 14 -36.20 -49.97 -38.14
CA GLN A 14 -35.62 -48.99 -37.22
C GLN A 14 -34.40 -48.37 -37.92
N ALA A 15 -34.54 -47.14 -38.38
CA ALA A 15 -33.41 -46.39 -38.94
C ALA A 15 -32.53 -45.89 -37.78
N ASP A 16 -31.39 -46.56 -37.55
CA ASP A 16 -30.38 -46.11 -36.59
C ASP A 16 -29.84 -44.74 -37.01
N SER A 17 -30.30 -43.69 -36.33
CA SER A 17 -29.73 -42.35 -36.45
C SER A 17 -28.33 -42.35 -35.83
N VAL A 18 -27.30 -42.51 -36.65
CA VAL A 18 -25.91 -42.35 -36.23
C VAL A 18 -25.72 -40.91 -35.72
N LYS A 19 -25.69 -40.75 -34.39
CA LYS A 19 -25.33 -39.48 -33.76
C LYS A 19 -23.84 -39.24 -33.99
N ILE A 20 -23.53 -38.44 -35.02
CA ILE A 20 -22.20 -37.83 -35.16
C ILE A 20 -21.95 -37.01 -33.88
N PRO A 21 -20.84 -37.22 -33.15
CA PRO A 21 -20.51 -36.39 -32.00
C PRO A 21 -20.30 -34.96 -32.49
N LEU A 22 -21.10 -34.02 -31.97
CA LEU A 22 -20.88 -32.60 -32.22
C LEU A 22 -19.66 -32.17 -31.39
N GLU A 23 -18.54 -31.85 -32.03
CA GLU A 23 -17.38 -31.30 -31.31
C GLU A 23 -17.78 -29.95 -30.70
N SER A 24 -17.70 -29.85 -29.36
CA SER A 24 -17.91 -28.57 -28.66
C SER A 24 -16.84 -27.58 -29.09
N LYS A 25 -17.26 -26.45 -29.68
CA LYS A 25 -16.36 -25.33 -30.00
C LYS A 25 -15.58 -24.94 -28.75
N THR A 26 -14.25 -25.02 -28.81
CA THR A 26 -13.35 -24.68 -27.71
C THR A 26 -12.95 -23.20 -27.73
N LEU A 27 -12.43 -22.75 -26.59
CA LEU A 27 -11.89 -21.42 -26.36
C LEU A 27 -10.58 -21.55 -25.57
N ILE A 28 -9.57 -20.78 -25.97
CA ILE A 28 -8.23 -20.73 -25.36
C ILE A 28 -8.17 -19.52 -24.43
N LEU A 29 -7.72 -19.74 -23.19
CA LEU A 29 -7.43 -18.71 -22.21
C LEU A 29 -5.92 -18.70 -21.96
N SER A 30 -5.26 -17.58 -22.21
CA SER A 30 -3.82 -17.41 -21.98
C SER A 30 -3.53 -16.24 -21.04
N SER A 31 -2.49 -16.34 -20.20
CA SER A 31 -2.08 -15.24 -19.31
C SER A 31 -0.59 -15.28 -18.96
N ASN A 32 -0.09 -14.17 -18.43
CA ASN A 32 1.28 -14.04 -17.92
C ASN A 32 1.27 -13.64 -16.45
N VAL A 33 2.35 -13.92 -15.73
CA VAL A 33 2.56 -13.51 -14.34
C VAL A 33 3.87 -12.75 -14.22
N GLU A 34 3.81 -11.52 -13.68
CA GLU A 34 4.97 -10.73 -13.29
C GLU A 34 5.15 -10.83 -11.77
N LEU A 35 6.37 -11.13 -11.31
CA LEU A 35 6.72 -11.25 -9.90
C LEU A 35 7.53 -10.03 -9.42
N PHE A 36 7.16 -9.47 -8.27
CA PHE A 36 7.83 -8.33 -7.66
C PHE A 36 8.23 -8.64 -6.22
N ASP A 37 9.51 -8.96 -6.00
CA ASP A 37 10.09 -9.30 -4.68
C ASP A 37 9.35 -10.45 -3.96
N VAL A 38 8.92 -11.45 -4.74
CA VAL A 38 8.19 -12.64 -4.29
C VAL A 38 8.63 -13.87 -5.09
N ASN A 39 8.51 -15.06 -4.50
CA ASN A 39 8.84 -16.33 -5.15
C ASN A 39 7.82 -17.42 -4.78
N PRO A 40 6.64 -17.46 -5.45
CA PRO A 40 5.65 -18.51 -5.24
C PRO A 40 6.14 -19.85 -5.81
N THR A 41 5.79 -20.95 -5.17
CA THR A 41 6.23 -22.30 -5.61
C THR A 41 5.39 -22.87 -6.76
N ALA A 42 4.17 -22.37 -6.91
CA ALA A 42 3.22 -22.73 -7.96
C ALA A 42 2.08 -21.69 -7.98
N TYR A 43 1.20 -21.78 -8.98
CA TYR A 43 -0.05 -21.05 -9.07
C TYR A 43 -1.21 -22.05 -9.17
N ARG A 44 -2.21 -21.92 -8.30
CA ARG A 44 -3.52 -22.54 -8.51
C ARG A 44 -4.37 -21.59 -9.33
N ILE A 45 -4.77 -22.03 -10.51
CA ILE A 45 -5.65 -21.28 -11.41
C ILE A 45 -7.02 -21.93 -11.41
N SER A 46 -8.06 -21.12 -11.20
CA SER A 46 -9.45 -21.56 -11.22
C SER A 46 -10.24 -20.68 -12.19
N VAL A 47 -11.07 -21.31 -13.02
CA VAL A 47 -11.98 -20.61 -13.94
C VAL A 47 -13.41 -20.97 -13.55
N TYR A 48 -14.26 -19.97 -13.32
CA TYR A 48 -15.61 -20.17 -12.78
C TYR A 48 -16.59 -19.06 -13.21
N PRO A 49 -17.91 -19.33 -13.23
CA PRO A 49 -18.91 -18.30 -13.49
C PRO A 49 -18.99 -17.33 -12.30
N ARG A 50 -19.05 -16.03 -12.57
CA ARG A 50 -19.14 -14.99 -11.54
C ARG A 50 -20.33 -15.17 -10.59
N SER A 51 -21.42 -15.75 -11.09
CA SER A 51 -22.64 -16.03 -10.31
C SER A 51 -22.51 -17.22 -9.37
N ARG A 52 -21.58 -18.16 -9.59
CA ARG A 52 -21.40 -19.36 -8.76
C ARG A 52 -19.91 -19.64 -8.49
N PRO A 53 -19.23 -18.83 -7.64
CA PRO A 53 -17.79 -18.98 -7.37
C PRO A 53 -17.38 -20.31 -6.71
N ALA A 54 -18.32 -21.05 -6.13
CA ALA A 54 -18.10 -22.36 -5.54
C ALA A 54 -18.15 -23.52 -6.56
N GLU A 55 -18.57 -23.27 -7.80
CA GLU A 55 -18.71 -24.26 -8.88
C GLU A 55 -17.72 -23.94 -10.02
N PRO A 56 -16.41 -24.24 -9.85
CA PRO A 56 -15.44 -23.98 -10.89
C PRO A 56 -15.60 -24.91 -12.09
N TYR A 57 -15.56 -24.34 -13.30
CA TYR A 57 -15.45 -25.08 -14.55
C TYR A 57 -14.17 -25.93 -14.55
N MET A 58 -13.08 -25.39 -13.99
CA MET A 58 -11.85 -26.12 -13.77
C MET A 58 -11.01 -25.52 -12.64
N THR A 59 -10.06 -26.29 -12.12
CA THR A 59 -8.92 -25.81 -11.36
C THR A 59 -7.68 -26.62 -11.74
N LYS A 60 -6.57 -25.94 -12.04
CA LYS A 60 -5.28 -26.56 -12.42
C LYS A 60 -4.13 -25.88 -11.69
N LEU A 61 -3.07 -26.64 -11.43
CA LEU A 61 -1.79 -26.12 -10.94
C LEU A 61 -0.84 -25.83 -12.12
N PHE A 62 -0.12 -24.72 -12.03
CA PHE A 62 0.96 -24.33 -12.94
C PHE A 62 2.20 -23.99 -12.12
N PHE A 63 3.39 -24.28 -12.62
CA PHE A 63 4.64 -23.90 -11.97
C PHE A 63 5.13 -22.51 -12.43
N PRO A 64 6.06 -21.84 -11.71
CA PRO A 64 6.78 -20.68 -12.22
C PRO A 64 7.43 -20.99 -13.58
N GLU A 65 7.48 -20.00 -14.46
CA GLU A 65 7.91 -20.11 -15.87
C GLU A 65 7.08 -21.05 -16.78
N GLU A 66 6.04 -21.76 -16.27
CA GLU A 66 5.12 -22.53 -17.12
C GLU A 66 4.18 -21.58 -17.89
N LEU A 67 3.97 -21.84 -19.19
CA LEU A 67 2.99 -21.11 -19.99
C LEU A 67 1.58 -21.38 -19.44
N ILE A 68 0.94 -20.34 -18.90
CA ILE A 68 -0.46 -20.42 -18.47
C ILE A 68 -1.34 -20.41 -19.71
N GLN A 69 -1.76 -21.60 -20.11
CA GLN A 69 -2.76 -21.84 -21.14
C GLN A 69 -3.82 -22.83 -20.62
N ILE A 70 -5.08 -22.47 -20.83
CA ILE A 70 -6.26 -23.25 -20.47
C ILE A 70 -7.14 -23.36 -21.72
N ILE A 71 -7.72 -24.55 -21.96
CA ILE A 71 -8.67 -24.79 -23.05
C ILE A 71 -9.97 -25.24 -22.41
N LEU A 72 -11.07 -24.57 -22.74
CA LEU A 72 -12.41 -24.89 -22.23
C LEU A 72 -13.43 -24.96 -23.38
N PRO A 73 -14.52 -25.73 -23.23
CA PRO A 73 -15.68 -25.60 -24.09
C PRO A 73 -16.25 -24.17 -24.00
N SER A 74 -16.64 -23.58 -25.14
CA SER A 74 -17.19 -22.21 -25.18
C SER A 74 -18.66 -22.13 -24.74
N ASP A 75 -19.39 -23.25 -24.79
CA ASP A 75 -20.81 -23.38 -24.46
C ASP A 75 -21.09 -23.38 -22.95
N ILE A 76 -20.11 -23.74 -22.11
CA ILE A 76 -20.24 -23.67 -20.65
C ILE A 76 -20.00 -22.25 -20.09
N LEU A 77 -19.36 -21.37 -20.86
CA LEU A 77 -18.96 -20.02 -20.45
C LEU A 77 -20.10 -19.00 -20.60
N ASN A 78 -20.16 -18.04 -19.70
CA ASN A 78 -21.12 -16.94 -19.78
C ASN A 78 -20.70 -15.94 -20.89
N LYS A 79 -21.66 -15.48 -21.70
CA LYS A 79 -21.45 -14.54 -22.81
C LYS A 79 -21.38 -13.07 -22.37
N ASP A 80 -21.71 -12.76 -21.12
CA ASP A 80 -21.55 -11.42 -20.55
C ASP A 80 -20.06 -11.06 -20.36
N SER A 81 -19.69 -9.84 -20.75
CA SER A 81 -18.43 -9.12 -20.52
C SER A 81 -17.73 -9.41 -19.19
N LEU A 82 -18.49 -9.54 -18.10
CA LEU A 82 -18.00 -9.78 -16.75
C LEU A 82 -18.58 -11.07 -16.14
N GLY A 83 -19.05 -11.98 -16.98
CA GLY A 83 -19.78 -13.19 -16.61
C GLY A 83 -18.90 -14.32 -16.08
N ASN A 84 -17.62 -14.36 -16.48
CA ASN A 84 -16.65 -15.36 -16.07
C ASN A 84 -15.52 -14.75 -15.24
N VAL A 85 -14.88 -15.55 -14.40
CA VAL A 85 -13.75 -15.16 -13.56
C VAL A 85 -12.57 -16.09 -13.79
N PHE A 86 -11.42 -15.50 -14.08
CA PHE A 86 -10.12 -16.17 -14.09
C PHE A 86 -9.40 -15.79 -12.79
N LYS A 87 -9.27 -16.73 -11.86
CA LYS A 87 -8.59 -16.54 -10.58
C LYS A 87 -7.19 -17.16 -10.64
N ILE A 88 -6.20 -16.43 -10.14
CA ILE A 88 -4.89 -16.97 -9.78
C ILE A 88 -4.68 -16.88 -8.27
N GLU A 89 -4.15 -17.95 -7.70
CA GLU A 89 -3.80 -18.08 -6.28
C GLU A 89 -2.36 -18.57 -6.20
N PRO A 90 -1.39 -17.68 -5.96
CA PRO A 90 0.01 -18.07 -5.79
C PRO A 90 0.20 -18.92 -4.52
N LEU A 91 1.01 -19.97 -4.61
CA LEU A 91 1.21 -20.95 -3.55
C LEU A 91 2.63 -20.86 -2.95
N GLY A 92 2.84 -21.53 -1.81
CA GLY A 92 4.13 -21.57 -1.10
C GLY A 92 4.51 -20.29 -0.36
N SER A 93 3.64 -19.28 -0.39
CA SER A 93 3.83 -17.99 0.29
C SER A 93 2.46 -17.39 0.60
N ASN A 94 2.38 -16.45 1.55
CA ASN A 94 1.12 -15.87 2.05
C ASN A 94 0.57 -14.78 1.11
N LEU A 95 0.51 -15.05 -0.20
CA LEU A 95 0.19 -14.06 -1.24
C LEU A 95 -1.32 -13.94 -1.47
N ASP A 96 -1.79 -12.70 -1.64
CA ASP A 96 -3.21 -12.43 -1.88
C ASP A 96 -3.63 -12.91 -3.30
N PRO A 97 -4.73 -13.65 -3.46
CA PRO A 97 -5.20 -14.13 -4.77
C PRO A 97 -5.70 -12.97 -5.63
N GLN A 98 -5.57 -13.13 -6.95
CA GLN A 98 -5.99 -12.12 -7.93
C GLN A 98 -7.02 -12.68 -8.91
N PHE A 99 -7.82 -11.77 -9.47
CA PHE A 99 -8.96 -12.09 -10.32
C PHE A 99 -8.93 -11.21 -11.58
N ARG A 100 -9.38 -11.76 -12.70
CA ARG A 100 -9.74 -11.04 -13.92
C ARG A 100 -11.12 -11.50 -14.38
N PHE A 101 -11.88 -10.58 -14.96
CA PHE A 101 -13.17 -10.88 -15.57
C PHE A 101 -13.02 -10.95 -17.09
N PHE A 102 -13.81 -11.79 -17.74
CA PHE A 102 -13.79 -11.98 -19.19
C PHE A 102 -15.13 -12.57 -19.70
N ASP A 103 -15.44 -12.37 -20.98
CA ASP A 103 -16.56 -13.00 -21.69
C ASP A 103 -16.11 -14.24 -22.50
N SER A 104 -16.97 -14.74 -23.39
CA SER A 104 -16.66 -15.83 -24.32
C SER A 104 -16.86 -15.41 -25.79
N SER A 105 -16.59 -14.13 -26.11
CA SER A 105 -16.82 -13.57 -27.45
C SER A 105 -15.74 -13.95 -28.48
N GLU A 106 -14.50 -14.12 -28.05
CA GLU A 106 -13.35 -14.48 -28.89
C GLU A 106 -12.88 -15.93 -28.63
N GLU A 107 -12.21 -16.56 -29.60
CA GLU A 107 -11.72 -17.95 -29.48
C GLU A 107 -10.37 -18.08 -28.75
N ASP A 108 -9.55 -17.02 -28.71
CA ASP A 108 -8.29 -16.93 -27.95
C ASP A 108 -8.30 -15.63 -27.12
N ILE A 109 -8.59 -15.77 -25.82
CA ILE A 109 -8.72 -14.64 -24.90
C ILE A 109 -7.44 -14.50 -24.08
N LYS A 110 -6.77 -13.36 -24.25
CA LYS A 110 -5.57 -12.97 -23.50
C LYS A 110 -5.97 -12.28 -22.20
N ILE A 111 -5.95 -13.04 -21.11
CA ILE A 111 -6.24 -12.57 -19.76
C ILE A 111 -5.11 -11.64 -19.28
N THR A 112 -5.47 -10.39 -18.98
CA THR A 112 -4.54 -9.33 -18.53
C THR A 112 -3.60 -9.79 -17.41
N THR A 113 -2.29 -9.64 -17.66
CA THR A 113 -1.18 -10.05 -16.79
C THR A 113 -1.44 -9.85 -15.30
N PHE A 114 -1.09 -10.88 -14.51
CA PHE A 114 -1.14 -10.83 -13.06
C PHE A 114 0.17 -10.27 -12.50
N LYS A 115 0.09 -9.26 -11.63
CA LYS A 115 1.27 -8.64 -11.00
C LYS A 115 1.31 -9.04 -9.54
N VAL A 116 2.09 -10.06 -9.21
CA VAL A 116 2.14 -10.63 -7.87
C VAL A 116 3.18 -9.89 -7.06
N VAL A 117 2.75 -9.29 -5.95
CA VAL A 117 3.52 -8.42 -5.07
C VAL A 117 3.42 -8.93 -3.64
N LYS A 118 4.35 -8.53 -2.77
CA LYS A 118 4.22 -8.82 -1.32
C LYS A 118 2.88 -8.33 -0.77
N PRO A 119 2.25 -9.07 0.15
CA PRO A 119 0.98 -8.67 0.75
C PRO A 119 1.19 -7.45 1.62
N THR A 120 0.26 -6.49 1.58
CA THR A 120 0.37 -5.27 2.38
C THR A 120 -0.90 -5.00 3.17
N ASP A 121 -0.73 -4.65 4.44
CA ASP A 121 -1.71 -3.92 5.22
C ASP A 121 -1.84 -2.48 4.67
N ARG A 122 -3.02 -1.87 4.79
CA ARG A 122 -3.26 -0.51 4.30
C ARG A 122 -3.00 0.49 5.41
N LEU A 123 -2.50 1.66 5.05
CA LEU A 123 -2.37 2.82 5.94
C LEU A 123 -2.99 4.04 5.25
N LYS A 124 -3.91 4.73 5.91
CA LYS A 124 -4.37 6.06 5.50
C LYS A 124 -3.59 7.10 6.31
N ILE A 125 -2.96 8.06 5.64
CA ILE A 125 -2.23 9.14 6.28
C ILE A 125 -2.94 10.45 5.95
N LEU A 126 -3.24 11.28 6.96
CA LEU A 126 -3.82 12.60 6.81
C LEU A 126 -2.99 13.62 7.59
N VAL A 127 -2.54 14.68 6.92
CA VAL A 127 -1.69 15.72 7.54
C VAL A 127 -2.45 17.03 7.59
N LEU A 128 -2.66 17.56 8.80
CA LEU A 128 -3.44 18.76 9.07
C LEU A 128 -2.64 19.77 9.90
N ASP A 129 -2.97 21.05 9.76
CA ASP A 129 -2.57 22.09 10.70
C ASP A 129 -3.43 21.98 11.97
N ALA A 130 -2.77 21.81 13.11
CA ALA A 130 -3.42 21.56 14.40
C ALA A 130 -4.27 22.72 14.94
N SER A 131 -4.09 23.96 14.42
CA SER A 131 -4.80 25.14 14.91
C SER A 131 -6.07 25.43 14.10
N SER A 132 -6.04 25.12 12.80
CA SER A 132 -7.11 25.42 11.84
C SER A 132 -7.79 24.18 11.28
N MET A 133 -7.28 22.99 11.60
CA MET A 133 -7.68 21.68 11.07
C MET A 133 -7.66 21.61 9.53
N LYS A 134 -6.92 22.51 8.88
CA LYS A 134 -6.79 22.55 7.42
C LYS A 134 -5.74 21.56 6.93
N SER A 135 -6.05 20.87 5.85
CA SER A 135 -5.12 20.02 5.11
C SER A 135 -3.80 20.70 4.78
N ILE A 136 -2.69 19.98 4.98
CA ILE A 136 -1.35 20.39 4.59
C ILE A 136 -0.96 19.59 3.33
N PRO A 137 -1.12 20.17 2.13
CA PRO A 137 -0.74 19.51 0.89
C PRO A 137 0.77 19.53 0.70
N SER A 138 1.26 18.68 -0.18
CA SER A 138 2.67 18.61 -0.56
C SER A 138 3.63 18.38 0.61
N ALA A 139 3.18 17.62 1.62
CA ALA A 139 4.02 17.17 2.73
C ALA A 139 4.71 15.86 2.35
N LYS A 140 6.04 15.81 2.45
CA LYS A 140 6.83 14.61 2.15
C LYS A 140 6.78 13.66 3.34
N ILE A 141 6.23 12.47 3.10
CA ILE A 141 6.05 11.42 4.10
C ILE A 141 7.03 10.29 3.83
N LYS A 142 7.78 9.90 4.85
CA LYS A 142 8.63 8.69 4.82
C LYS A 142 8.15 7.73 5.90
N LEU A 143 7.86 6.49 5.53
CA LEU A 143 7.49 5.39 6.43
C LEU A 143 8.58 4.32 6.37
N PHE A 144 9.13 3.90 7.50
CA PHE A 144 10.24 2.95 7.55
C PHE A 144 10.30 2.17 8.86
N GLN A 145 10.87 0.97 8.83
CA GLN A 145 11.12 0.12 9.99
C GLN A 145 12.49 -0.55 9.82
N ASN A 146 13.32 -0.57 10.88
CA ASN A 146 14.62 -1.26 10.89
C ASN A 146 15.52 -0.91 9.68
N GLY A 147 15.49 0.36 9.23
CA GLY A 147 16.21 0.86 8.06
C GLY A 147 15.52 0.66 6.71
N ILE A 148 14.54 -0.24 6.60
CA ILE A 148 13.79 -0.52 5.37
C ILE A 148 12.70 0.53 5.18
N VAL A 149 12.68 1.17 4.01
CA VAL A 149 11.67 2.19 3.66
C VAL A 149 10.47 1.53 2.97
N TYR A 150 9.29 1.70 3.56
CA TYR A 150 8.00 1.21 3.02
C TYR A 150 7.30 2.25 2.16
N LEU A 151 7.48 3.54 2.46
CA LEU A 151 6.88 4.66 1.74
C LEU A 151 7.85 5.85 1.73
N ASN A 152 7.94 6.54 0.60
CA ASN A 152 8.63 7.82 0.46
C ASN A 152 7.91 8.60 -0.65
N ALA A 153 6.86 9.33 -0.27
CA ALA A 153 5.92 9.96 -1.19
C ALA A 153 5.44 11.32 -0.62
N VAL A 154 4.52 11.98 -1.32
CA VAL A 154 4.08 13.34 -1.00
C VAL A 154 2.56 13.37 -0.92
N THR A 155 1.99 14.07 0.07
CA THR A 155 0.53 14.21 0.22
C THR A 155 -0.11 14.98 -0.93
N ASP A 156 -1.35 14.62 -1.25
CA ASP A 156 -2.17 15.29 -2.25
C ASP A 156 -2.67 16.68 -1.80
N SER A 157 -3.54 17.31 -2.60
CA SER A 157 -4.13 18.62 -2.29
C SER A 157 -5.00 18.63 -1.02
N MET A 158 -5.47 17.47 -0.55
CA MET A 158 -6.25 17.28 0.67
C MET A 158 -5.36 16.89 1.87
N GLY A 159 -4.03 16.88 1.72
CA GLY A 159 -3.10 16.45 2.76
C GLY A 159 -3.16 14.94 3.03
N TYR A 160 -3.77 14.17 2.12
CA TYR A 160 -3.94 12.73 2.23
C TYR A 160 -2.84 11.98 1.48
N LEU A 161 -2.50 10.79 1.95
CA LEU A 161 -1.60 9.86 1.27
C LEU A 161 -1.98 8.41 1.62
N PRO A 162 -2.32 7.56 0.63
CA PRO A 162 -2.44 6.12 0.84
C PRO A 162 -1.05 5.49 0.98
N GLY A 163 -0.79 4.90 2.14
CA GLY A 163 0.37 4.08 2.44
C GLY A 163 0.08 2.58 2.41
N LYS A 164 1.15 1.79 2.36
CA LYS A 164 1.13 0.33 2.45
C LYS A 164 2.23 -0.12 3.41
N ILE A 165 1.95 -1.16 4.18
CA ILE A 165 2.91 -1.75 5.13
C ILE A 165 2.98 -3.26 4.86
N PRO A 166 4.16 -3.86 4.65
CA PRO A 166 4.26 -5.30 4.39
C PRO A 166 3.66 -6.15 5.52
N LYS A 167 2.88 -7.19 5.20
CA LYS A 167 2.28 -8.10 6.20
C LYS A 167 3.31 -9.02 6.89
N ASP A 168 4.48 -9.16 6.27
CA ASP A 168 5.67 -9.90 6.74
C ASP A 168 6.64 -9.04 7.56
N ARG A 169 6.26 -7.79 7.90
CA ARG A 169 7.04 -6.92 8.80
C ARG A 169 7.28 -7.54 10.17
N ASP A 170 8.26 -6.99 10.88
CA ASP A 170 8.39 -7.22 12.32
C ASP A 170 7.19 -6.57 13.05
N MET A 171 6.41 -7.39 13.75
CA MET A 171 5.25 -6.95 14.55
C MET A 171 5.64 -6.50 15.96
N THR A 172 6.89 -6.69 16.38
CA THR A 172 7.39 -6.37 17.73
C THR A 172 8.10 -5.02 17.79
N SER A 173 8.72 -4.57 16.69
CA SER A 173 9.33 -3.24 16.56
C SER A 173 8.32 -2.19 16.04
N PRO A 174 8.41 -0.92 16.46
CA PRO A 174 7.56 0.14 15.91
C PRO A 174 7.94 0.50 14.48
N VAL A 175 6.94 0.91 13.70
CA VAL A 175 7.12 1.57 12.41
C VAL A 175 7.31 3.07 12.67
N ASN A 176 8.28 3.67 11.99
CA ASN A 176 8.60 5.09 12.10
C ASN A 176 8.03 5.86 10.91
N ILE A 177 7.49 7.03 11.18
CA ILE A 177 6.98 7.97 10.19
C ILE A 177 7.64 9.34 10.39
N THR A 178 8.06 9.98 9.31
CA THR A 178 8.46 11.40 9.31
C THR A 178 7.66 12.21 8.31
N VAL A 179 7.39 13.47 8.65
CA VAL A 179 6.72 14.45 7.79
C VAL A 179 7.58 15.71 7.65
N ASP A 180 8.04 15.97 6.43
CA ASP A 180 8.80 17.17 6.05
C ASP A 180 7.92 18.03 5.13
N THR A 181 7.71 19.30 5.49
CA THR A 181 6.82 20.21 4.75
C THR A 181 7.58 21.29 3.96
N GLY A 182 8.91 21.15 3.86
CA GLY A 182 9.80 22.27 3.59
C GLY A 182 9.85 23.17 4.83
N ASP A 183 9.82 24.48 4.62
CA ASP A 183 9.94 25.45 5.71
C ASP A 183 8.59 25.86 6.33
N ARG A 184 7.49 25.14 6.06
CA ARG A 184 6.15 25.53 6.54
C ARG A 184 5.88 25.17 8.00
N TYR A 185 6.47 24.05 8.46
CA TYR A 185 6.40 23.49 9.81
C TYR A 185 7.72 22.77 10.10
N SER A 186 8.08 22.63 11.39
CA SER A 186 9.21 21.79 11.83
C SER A 186 9.12 20.37 11.27
N LEU A 187 10.28 19.71 11.13
CA LEU A 187 10.31 18.28 10.86
C LEU A 187 9.56 17.53 11.97
N TRP A 188 8.58 16.72 11.59
CA TRP A 188 7.80 15.93 12.53
C TRP A 188 8.13 14.44 12.39
N GLN A 189 8.15 13.71 13.50
CA GLN A 189 8.42 12.28 13.53
C GLN A 189 7.70 11.56 14.67
N GLU A 190 7.31 10.31 14.43
CA GLU A 190 6.69 9.44 15.44
C GLU A 190 7.01 7.95 15.15
N SER A 191 7.04 7.15 16.22
CA SER A 191 7.16 5.69 16.18
C SER A 191 5.84 5.07 16.70
N PHE A 192 5.22 4.17 15.94
CA PHE A 192 3.93 3.56 16.31
C PHE A 192 3.87 2.06 15.96
N ILE A 193 2.99 1.31 16.63
CA ILE A 193 2.73 -0.10 16.30
C ILE A 193 1.63 -0.15 15.23
N ALA A 194 1.98 -0.62 14.03
CA ALA A 194 1.02 -0.84 12.94
C ALA A 194 0.31 -2.20 13.08
N LEU A 195 -1.02 -2.18 13.18
CA LEU A 195 -1.87 -3.36 13.28
C LEU A 195 -2.05 -4.06 11.91
N LYS A 196 -2.50 -5.31 11.92
CA LYS A 196 -2.85 -6.04 10.68
C LYS A 196 -4.18 -5.51 10.12
N GLY A 197 -4.31 -5.48 8.79
CA GLY A 197 -5.50 -4.97 8.09
C GLY A 197 -5.39 -3.49 7.72
N ASP A 198 -6.41 -2.72 8.06
CA ASP A 198 -6.49 -1.28 7.76
C ASP A 198 -6.02 -0.46 8.97
N ASN A 199 -5.12 0.50 8.73
CA ASN A 199 -4.61 1.45 9.71
C ASN A 199 -4.93 2.89 9.26
N GLU A 200 -5.12 3.80 10.21
CA GLU A 200 -5.30 5.22 9.94
C GLU A 200 -4.39 6.05 10.84
N LYS A 201 -3.82 7.13 10.30
CA LYS A 201 -2.89 8.02 11.02
C LYS A 201 -3.17 9.47 10.66
N GLU A 202 -3.83 10.18 11.57
CA GLU A 202 -3.92 11.63 11.55
C GLU A 202 -2.66 12.24 12.17
N ILE A 203 -2.10 13.24 11.50
CA ILE A 203 -0.85 13.92 11.88
C ILE A 203 -1.13 15.41 11.99
N LEU A 204 -1.12 15.91 13.22
CA LEU A 204 -1.40 17.31 13.55
C LEU A 204 -0.07 18.08 13.68
N LEU A 205 0.27 18.85 12.65
CA LEU A 205 1.44 19.73 12.66
C LEU A 205 1.06 21.09 13.25
N SER A 206 1.94 21.66 14.06
CA SER A 206 1.75 23.01 14.60
C SER A 206 3.02 23.83 14.42
N LYS A 207 2.85 25.11 14.12
CA LYS A 207 3.96 26.05 13.98
C LYS A 207 4.50 26.44 15.34
N SER A 208 5.77 26.85 15.37
CA SER A 208 6.31 27.55 16.53
C SER A 208 5.67 28.93 16.65
N GLU A 209 4.99 29.18 17.77
CA GLU A 209 4.57 30.53 18.16
C GLU A 209 5.80 31.43 18.35
N ILE A 210 5.71 32.72 18.02
CA ILE A 210 6.81 33.68 18.10
C ILE A 210 6.32 34.90 18.89
N GLU A 211 6.99 35.22 19.99
CA GLU A 211 6.73 36.42 20.79
C GLU A 211 7.49 37.65 20.25
N LYS A 212 7.17 38.84 20.79
CA LYS A 212 7.80 40.09 20.35
C LYS A 212 9.29 40.09 20.72
N GLY A 213 10.15 40.12 19.70
CA GLY A 213 11.61 40.08 19.85
C GLY A 213 12.21 38.70 19.63
N GLU A 214 11.39 37.67 19.43
CA GLU A 214 11.85 36.34 19.05
C GLU A 214 12.03 36.19 17.53
N SER A 215 12.78 35.16 17.10
CA SER A 215 12.99 34.80 15.69
C SER A 215 13.24 33.30 15.53
N ILE A 216 12.72 32.70 14.46
CA ILE A 216 12.92 31.27 14.18
C ILE A 216 14.25 31.07 13.45
N TYR A 217 15.00 30.08 13.92
CA TYR A 217 16.17 29.49 13.29
C TYR A 217 15.94 27.99 13.13
N TYR A 218 16.71 27.35 12.25
CA TYR A 218 16.75 25.90 12.12
C TYR A 218 18.19 25.40 12.29
N ALA A 219 18.37 24.24 12.91
CA ALA A 219 19.67 23.56 12.96
C ALA A 219 20.13 23.19 11.54
N VAL A 220 21.37 23.56 11.18
CA VAL A 220 21.90 23.37 9.81
C VAL A 220 22.35 21.94 9.54
N ASP A 221 22.81 21.26 10.60
CA ASP A 221 23.37 19.91 10.58
C ASP A 221 22.76 19.04 11.68
N ASP A 222 22.96 17.73 11.55
CA ASP A 222 22.56 16.76 12.57
C ASP A 222 23.53 16.79 13.76
N TYR A 223 22.99 16.52 14.96
CA TYR A 223 23.69 16.53 16.23
C TYR A 223 24.21 17.90 16.72
N SER A 224 23.57 19.01 16.33
CA SER A 224 23.87 20.35 16.85
C SER A 224 23.56 20.44 18.36
N PRO A 225 24.50 20.86 19.24
CA PRO A 225 24.32 20.74 20.68
C PRO A 225 23.53 21.89 21.31
N LEU A 226 22.36 21.61 21.88
CA LEU A 226 21.66 22.57 22.76
C LEU A 226 22.21 22.46 24.19
N ARG A 227 22.69 23.58 24.75
CA ARG A 227 23.43 23.63 26.03
C ARG A 227 22.68 24.38 27.12
N LEU A 228 22.98 24.07 28.37
CA LEU A 228 22.41 24.77 29.53
C LEU A 228 22.97 26.21 29.68
N GLY A 229 24.27 26.39 29.44
CA GLY A 229 24.97 27.67 29.47
C GLY A 229 25.67 28.00 28.14
N PRO A 230 26.05 29.27 27.94
CA PRO A 230 26.71 29.73 26.70
C PRO A 230 28.15 29.24 26.56
N GLU A 231 28.79 28.76 27.62
CA GLU A 231 30.22 28.44 27.68
C GLU A 231 30.60 27.13 26.94
N ASN A 232 31.85 27.07 26.47
CA ASN A 232 32.43 25.82 25.98
C ASN A 232 32.57 24.81 27.12
N GLY A 233 32.16 23.57 26.88
CA GLY A 233 32.07 22.54 27.93
C GLY A 233 30.77 22.58 28.75
N SER A 234 29.87 23.55 28.54
CA SER A 234 28.57 23.57 29.20
C SER A 234 27.78 22.29 28.91
N LYS A 235 27.02 21.83 29.92
CA LYS A 235 26.20 20.61 29.84
C LYS A 235 25.27 20.67 28.63
N VAL A 236 25.43 19.70 27.72
CA VAL A 236 24.48 19.46 26.63
C VAL A 236 23.18 18.94 27.25
N LEU A 237 22.07 19.60 26.93
CA LEU A 237 20.73 19.17 27.33
C LEU A 237 20.27 18.03 26.42
N PHE A 238 20.38 18.24 25.11
CA PHE A 238 20.23 17.23 24.07
C PHE A 238 20.83 17.76 22.75
N PHE A 239 20.81 16.93 21.71
CA PHE A 239 21.26 17.30 20.37
C PHE A 239 20.08 17.48 19.43
N LEU A 240 20.10 18.57 18.69
CA LEU A 240 19.15 18.91 17.62
C LEU A 240 19.55 18.17 16.35
N ASN A 241 18.56 17.74 15.57
CA ASN A 241 18.78 17.23 14.22
C ASN A 241 18.58 18.35 13.20
N ARG A 242 19.08 18.15 11.98
CA ARG A 242 18.94 19.09 10.89
C ARG A 242 17.47 19.41 10.62
N LYS A 243 17.16 20.70 10.46
CA LYS A 243 15.80 21.28 10.38
C LYS A 243 15.00 21.33 11.70
N ASP A 244 15.53 20.93 12.85
CA ASP A 244 14.84 21.20 14.11
C ASP A 244 14.73 22.72 14.34
N GLU A 245 13.51 23.19 14.63
CA GLU A 245 13.26 24.62 14.88
C GLU A 245 13.71 25.05 16.28
N ILE A 246 14.36 26.21 16.33
CA ILE A 246 14.65 26.95 17.57
C ILE A 246 14.10 28.36 17.43
N VAL A 247 13.33 28.79 18.42
CA VAL A 247 12.91 30.18 18.58
C VAL A 247 13.93 30.89 19.46
N ILE A 248 14.77 31.73 18.85
CA ILE A 248 15.80 32.52 19.53
C ILE A 248 15.18 33.79 20.10
N SER A 249 15.45 34.07 21.38
CA SER A 249 14.96 35.23 22.13
C SER A 249 16.08 36.16 22.63
N LYS A 250 17.34 35.70 22.63
CA LYS A 250 18.50 36.49 23.06
C LYS A 250 19.77 36.10 22.30
N VAL A 251 20.61 37.10 22.02
CA VAL A 251 21.90 36.95 21.33
C VAL A 251 23.02 37.47 22.24
N ALA A 252 24.14 36.76 22.28
CA ALA A 252 25.36 37.15 23.01
C ALA A 252 26.60 36.73 22.20
N GLY A 253 27.08 37.62 21.33
CA GLY A 253 28.15 37.31 20.39
C GLY A 253 27.74 36.18 19.43
N SER A 254 28.56 35.14 19.32
CA SER A 254 28.27 33.93 18.54
C SER A 254 27.36 32.91 19.25
N ARG A 255 26.77 33.26 20.39
CA ARG A 255 25.87 32.39 21.17
C ARG A 255 24.45 32.90 21.12
N LEU A 256 23.52 32.02 20.80
CA LEU A 256 22.10 32.31 20.66
C LEU A 256 21.35 31.52 21.74
N TYR A 257 20.49 32.20 22.51
CA TYR A 257 19.63 31.58 23.50
C TYR A 257 18.18 31.58 23.02
N GLY A 258 17.51 30.46 23.20
CA GLY A 258 16.15 30.29 22.73
C GLY A 258 15.48 29.07 23.32
N ARG A 259 14.33 28.73 22.75
CA ARG A 259 13.53 27.55 23.06
C ARG A 259 13.30 26.71 21.81
N THR A 260 13.25 25.41 21.99
CA THR A 260 12.85 24.45 20.96
C THR A 260 11.78 23.54 21.52
N ARG A 261 10.89 23.05 20.65
CA ARG A 261 9.66 22.37 21.02
C ARG A 261 9.82 20.87 20.79
N VAL A 262 10.09 20.13 21.85
CA VAL A 262 10.35 18.68 21.81
C VAL A 262 9.06 17.92 22.11
N TYR A 263 8.71 16.93 21.29
CA TYR A 263 7.60 16.02 21.56
C TYR A 263 8.01 14.94 22.57
N LEU A 264 7.32 14.86 23.70
CA LEU A 264 7.52 13.83 24.72
C LEU A 264 6.48 12.73 24.50
N SER A 265 6.84 11.73 23.70
CA SER A 265 5.95 10.62 23.33
C SER A 265 5.33 9.89 24.53
N ASN A 266 6.09 9.71 25.61
CA ASN A 266 5.63 9.12 26.86
C ASN A 266 4.60 9.95 27.64
N LYS A 267 4.42 11.23 27.29
CA LYS A 267 3.43 12.15 27.89
C LYS A 267 2.39 12.64 26.89
N GLY A 268 2.49 12.26 25.61
CA GLY A 268 1.60 12.70 24.53
C GLY A 268 1.61 14.22 24.28
N LEU A 269 2.63 14.95 24.73
CA LEU A 269 2.64 16.41 24.73
C LEU A 269 3.99 16.99 24.29
N TYR A 270 3.94 18.20 23.75
CA TYR A 270 5.12 18.99 23.45
C TYR A 270 5.57 19.81 24.66
N GLN A 271 6.88 19.86 24.91
CA GLN A 271 7.48 20.73 25.93
C GLN A 271 8.51 21.67 25.27
N ASN A 272 8.46 22.95 25.65
CA ASN A 272 9.53 23.89 25.32
C ASN A 272 10.75 23.62 26.22
N ILE A 273 11.89 23.33 25.61
CA ILE A 273 13.19 23.24 26.28
C ILE A 273 14.01 24.46 25.89
N PHE A 274 14.52 25.17 26.89
CA PHE A 274 15.33 26.37 26.70
C PHE A 274 16.82 26.05 26.80
N GLY A 275 17.64 26.72 25.98
CA GLY A 275 19.08 26.53 25.99
C GLY A 275 19.83 27.42 25.00
N TRP A 276 21.15 27.23 24.98
CA TRP A 276 22.11 27.94 24.14
C TRP A 276 22.58 27.08 22.98
N VAL A 277 22.73 27.69 21.82
CA VAL A 277 23.29 27.10 20.59
C VAL A 277 24.32 28.06 19.98
N GLN A 278 25.25 27.58 19.16
CA GLN A 278 26.15 28.48 18.44
C GLN A 278 25.49 29.03 17.18
N ALA A 279 25.88 30.24 16.78
CA ALA A 279 25.39 30.87 15.55
C ALA A 279 25.86 30.16 14.26
N GLU A 280 26.88 29.29 14.34
CA GLU A 280 27.32 28.43 13.23
C GLU A 280 26.46 27.16 13.09
N ASP A 281 25.86 26.68 14.18
CA ASP A 281 25.04 25.47 14.21
C ASP A 281 23.60 25.71 13.67
N VAL A 282 23.20 26.96 13.45
CA VAL A 282 21.83 27.33 13.07
C VAL A 282 21.78 28.43 12.00
N ALA A 283 20.76 28.37 11.14
CA ALA A 283 20.50 29.40 10.14
C ALA A 283 19.14 30.07 10.36
N PHE A 284 19.05 31.36 10.04
CA PHE A 284 17.83 32.14 10.20
C PHE A 284 16.75 31.67 9.22
N LYS A 285 15.53 31.47 9.73
CA LYS A 285 14.39 31.07 8.92
C LYS A 285 13.70 32.32 8.36
N ASN A 286 13.97 32.63 7.09
CA ASN A 286 13.23 33.66 6.36
C ASN A 286 11.72 33.33 6.36
N LYS A 287 10.89 34.36 6.54
CA LYS A 287 9.42 34.27 6.61
C LYS A 287 8.79 34.14 5.22
#